data_AF-A0A9D7MWB4-F1
#
_entry.id   AF-A0A9D7MWB4-F1
#
_cell.length_a   1.000
_cell.length_b   1.000
_cell.length_c   1.000
_cell.angle_alpha   90.00
_cell.angle_beta   90.00
_cell.angle_gamma   90.00
#
_symmetry.space_group_name_H-M   'P 1'
#
loop_
_entity.id
_entity.type
_entity.pdbx_description
1 polymer ?
#
loop_
_entity_poly.entity_id
_entity_poly.type
_entity_poly.pdbx_seq_one_letter_code
_entity_poly.pdbx_strand_id
1 'polypeptide(L)'
;MHSFSALLDTLNSAPPDRKPSVQQLILDAFQRRKAVLALDMSGFTLTVRRDGILAYLCQIRRMQQITTPIVLAHQGSVVKNEADNLLAVFDDAQQAVRAALAMLQSAASASGGNVPAIVFSIGIDFGEVLLIEHADCFGDAVNLAYKLGEDIARPGEVLVTQAVHDQLRGGTGLAGVQLQEATVSVSGLAVVAYTVVPAAP
;
A
#
# COMPACT_ATOMS: atom_id res chain seq x y z
N MET A 1 15.00 -24.04 -2.80
CA MET A 1 13.62 -23.57 -3.03
C MET A 1 13.46 -23.29 -4.51
N HIS A 2 12.38 -23.77 -5.14
CA HIS A 2 12.04 -23.37 -6.50
C HIS A 2 11.61 -21.89 -6.52
N SER A 3 11.95 -21.14 -7.57
CA SER A 3 11.47 -19.76 -7.73
C SER A 3 9.96 -19.74 -7.95
N PHE A 4 9.31 -18.61 -7.65
CA PHE A 4 7.87 -18.42 -7.85
C PHE A 4 7.47 -18.72 -9.32
N SER A 5 8.21 -18.17 -10.29
CA SER A 5 7.97 -18.41 -11.72
C SER A 5 8.07 -19.89 -12.10
N ALA A 6 9.07 -20.61 -11.58
CA ALA A 6 9.23 -22.03 -11.89
C ALA A 6 8.07 -22.89 -11.35
N LEU A 7 7.48 -22.52 -10.21
CA LEU A 7 6.30 -23.20 -9.68
C LEU A 7 5.04 -22.87 -10.49
N LEU A 8 4.91 -21.64 -11.00
CA LEU A 8 3.84 -21.28 -11.93
C LEU A 8 3.96 -22.04 -13.26
N ASP A 9 5.17 -22.16 -13.81
CA ASP A 9 5.42 -22.96 -15.03
C ASP A 9 5.05 -24.43 -14.81
N THR A 10 5.37 -24.95 -13.62
CA THR A 10 4.97 -26.31 -13.21
C THR A 10 3.46 -26.43 -13.10
N LEU A 11 2.77 -25.45 -12.49
CA LEU A 11 1.31 -25.43 -12.36
C LEU A 11 0.61 -25.37 -13.72
N ASN A 12 1.14 -24.56 -14.64
CA ASN A 12 0.64 -24.41 -16.01
C ASN A 12 0.73 -25.72 -16.80
N SER A 13 1.83 -26.46 -16.62
CA SER A 13 2.10 -27.71 -17.36
C SER A 13 1.57 -28.97 -16.66
N ALA A 14 1.12 -28.87 -15.40
CA ALA A 14 0.65 -30.02 -14.63
C ALA A 14 -0.71 -30.55 -15.15
N PRO A 15 -0.90 -31.88 -15.18
CA PRO A 15 -2.21 -32.46 -15.48
C PRO A 15 -3.24 -32.11 -14.39
N PRO A 16 -4.56 -32.12 -14.69
CA PRO A 16 -5.59 -31.62 -13.78
C PRO A 16 -5.59 -32.23 -12.38
N ASP A 17 -5.24 -33.51 -12.25
CA ASP A 17 -5.13 -34.25 -10.99
C ASP A 17 -3.95 -33.80 -10.12
N ARG A 18 -2.88 -33.26 -10.72
CA ARG A 18 -1.70 -32.76 -10.00
C ARG A 18 -1.75 -31.27 -9.68
N LYS A 19 -2.61 -30.49 -10.35
CA LYS A 19 -2.73 -29.04 -10.12
C LYS A 19 -2.99 -28.67 -8.66
N PRO A 20 -3.89 -29.34 -7.91
CA PRO A 20 -4.13 -29.01 -6.51
C PRO A 20 -2.88 -29.12 -5.64
N SER A 21 -2.05 -30.15 -5.84
CA SER A 21 -0.81 -30.33 -5.08
C SER A 21 0.22 -29.25 -5.39
N VAL A 22 0.37 -28.85 -6.66
CA VAL A 22 1.29 -27.77 -7.04
C VAL A 22 0.80 -26.42 -6.52
N GLN A 23 -0.51 -26.18 -6.56
CA GLN A 23 -1.11 -24.98 -5.97
C GLN A 23 -0.83 -24.91 -4.47
N GLN A 24 -1.01 -26.01 -3.73
CA GLN A 24 -0.71 -26.03 -2.29
C GLN A 24 0.77 -25.73 -2.02
N LEU A 25 1.69 -26.26 -2.82
CA LEU A 25 3.13 -25.95 -2.69
C LEU A 25 3.43 -24.44 -2.87
N ILE A 26 2.73 -23.77 -3.80
CA ILE A 26 2.87 -22.33 -4.00
C ILE A 26 2.31 -21.57 -2.78
N LEU A 27 1.13 -21.96 -2.31
CA LEU A 27 0.51 -21.33 -1.14
C LEU A 27 1.41 -21.48 0.10
N ASP A 28 1.88 -22.68 0.40
CA ASP A 28 2.77 -22.92 1.55
C ASP A 28 4.05 -22.09 1.47
N ALA A 29 4.61 -21.93 0.27
CA ALA A 29 5.85 -21.20 0.07
C ALA A 29 5.67 -19.67 0.16
N PHE A 30 4.61 -19.11 -0.42
CA PHE A 30 4.49 -17.66 -0.66
C PHE A 30 3.29 -16.98 -0.01
N GLN A 31 2.27 -17.73 0.43
CA GLN A 31 1.09 -17.15 1.05
C GLN A 31 1.43 -16.60 2.44
N ARG A 32 1.10 -15.33 2.66
CA ARG A 32 1.28 -14.64 3.93
C ARG A 32 0.03 -13.81 4.20
N ARG A 33 -0.30 -13.63 5.47
CA ARG A 33 -1.28 -12.64 5.88
C ARG A 33 -0.57 -11.35 6.26
N LYS A 34 -0.83 -10.26 5.53
CA LYS A 34 -0.11 -8.98 5.66
C LYS A 34 -1.07 -7.81 5.57
N ALA A 35 -0.70 -6.69 6.18
CA ALA A 35 -1.26 -5.39 5.84
C ALA A 35 -0.51 -4.87 4.61
N VAL A 36 -1.23 -4.46 3.58
CA VAL A 36 -0.70 -3.92 2.34
C VAL A 36 -0.98 -2.42 2.32
N LEU A 37 0.06 -1.63 2.11
CA LEU A 37 -0.01 -0.18 1.95
C LEU A 37 0.39 0.15 0.51
N ALA A 38 -0.53 0.79 -0.22
CA ALA A 38 -0.27 1.34 -1.55
C ALA A 38 -0.35 2.87 -1.46
N LEU A 39 0.72 3.54 -1.88
CA LEU A 39 0.82 4.99 -1.96
C LEU A 39 0.92 5.39 -3.42
N ASP A 40 0.16 6.41 -3.83
CA ASP A 40 0.21 7.01 -5.17
C ASP A 40 0.45 8.52 -5.09
N MET A 41 1.37 9.06 -5.90
CA MET A 41 1.63 10.51 -5.92
C MET A 41 0.66 11.24 -6.85
N SER A 42 0.22 12.41 -6.41
CA SER A 42 -0.61 13.29 -7.21
C SER A 42 0.22 14.26 -8.06
N GLY A 43 -0.34 14.69 -9.20
CA GLY A 43 0.15 15.88 -9.91
C GLY A 43 1.18 15.63 -11.01
N PHE A 44 1.33 14.39 -11.49
CA PHE A 44 2.18 14.05 -12.64
C PHE A 44 1.98 15.00 -13.83
N THR A 45 0.77 15.01 -14.40
CA THR A 45 0.49 15.75 -15.65
C THR A 45 0.75 17.25 -15.50
N LEU A 46 0.37 17.84 -14.36
CA LEU A 46 0.54 19.26 -14.10
C LEU A 46 2.03 19.62 -13.95
N THR A 47 2.77 18.85 -13.15
CA THR A 47 4.20 19.10 -12.90
C THR A 47 5.02 18.93 -14.17
N VAL A 48 4.79 17.86 -14.93
CA VAL A 48 5.52 17.62 -16.18
C VAL A 48 5.25 18.72 -17.22
N ARG A 49 4.01 19.21 -17.33
CA ARG A 49 3.67 20.29 -18.26
C ARG A 49 4.26 21.64 -17.85
N ARG A 50 4.33 21.92 -16.55
CA ARG A 50 4.82 23.21 -16.02
C ARG A 50 6.35 23.27 -15.93
N ASP A 51 6.95 22.22 -15.38
CA ASP A 51 8.34 22.21 -14.91
C ASP A 51 9.21 21.16 -15.63
N GLY A 52 8.60 20.34 -16.50
CA GLY A 52 9.28 19.28 -17.25
C GLY A 52 9.43 17.96 -16.48
N ILE A 53 9.82 16.91 -17.21
CA ILE A 53 9.88 15.54 -16.67
C ILE A 53 10.90 15.38 -15.53
N LEU A 54 12.04 16.07 -15.60
CA LEU A 54 13.07 15.98 -14.57
C LEU A 54 12.59 16.50 -13.21
N ALA A 55 11.72 17.53 -13.20
CA ALA A 55 11.15 18.04 -11.96
C ALA A 55 10.29 16.98 -11.27
N TYR A 56 9.47 16.22 -12.02
CA TYR A 56 8.65 15.16 -11.45
C TYR A 56 9.49 13.96 -10.98
N LEU A 57 10.51 13.55 -11.75
CA LEU A 57 11.41 12.47 -11.33
C LEU A 57 12.16 12.83 -10.03
N CYS A 58 12.54 14.09 -9.84
CA CYS A 58 13.09 14.58 -8.58
C CYS A 58 12.07 14.50 -7.43
N GLN A 59 10.79 14.79 -7.68
CA GLN A 59 9.75 14.63 -6.66
C GLN A 59 9.53 13.16 -6.27
N ILE A 60 9.49 12.24 -7.25
CA ILE A 60 9.44 10.80 -6.98
C ILE A 60 10.62 10.38 -6.10
N ARG A 61 11.84 10.81 -6.44
CA ARG A 61 13.03 10.44 -5.66
C ARG A 61 12.95 10.95 -4.22
N ARG A 62 12.44 12.17 -4.02
CA ARG A 62 12.25 12.73 -2.68
C ARG A 62 11.16 12.01 -1.90
N MET A 63 10.05 11.63 -2.56
CA MET A 63 9.00 10.81 -1.94
C MET A 63 9.60 9.52 -1.40
N GLN A 64 10.36 8.78 -2.23
CA GLN A 64 11.02 7.53 -1.83
C GLN A 64 12.00 7.71 -0.65
N GLN A 65 12.75 8.82 -0.64
CA GLN A 65 13.68 9.17 0.45
C GLN A 65 12.96 9.44 1.78
N ILE A 66 11.73 9.94 1.74
CA ILE A 66 10.90 10.19 2.92
C ILE A 66 10.21 8.90 3.37
N THR A 67 9.58 8.18 2.44
CA THR A 67 8.66 7.09 2.77
C THR A 67 9.40 5.79 3.11
N THR A 68 10.49 5.46 2.42
CA THR A 68 11.22 4.19 2.64
C THR A 68 11.74 4.05 4.07
N PRO A 69 12.43 5.06 4.67
CA PRO A 69 12.87 4.95 6.07
C PRO A 69 11.71 4.82 7.05
N ILE A 70 10.56 5.45 6.76
CA ILE A 70 9.36 5.37 7.61
C ILE A 70 8.76 3.97 7.57
N VAL A 71 8.66 3.35 6.39
CA VAL A 71 8.23 1.94 6.27
C VAL A 71 9.08 1.05 7.19
N LEU A 72 10.41 1.18 7.08
CA LEU A 72 11.34 0.36 7.86
C LEU A 72 11.27 0.66 9.38
N ALA A 73 11.14 1.92 9.77
CA ALA A 73 11.01 2.33 11.18
C ALA A 73 9.74 1.80 11.83
N HIS A 74 8.69 1.56 11.04
CA HIS A 74 7.43 0.94 11.46
C HIS A 74 7.41 -0.57 11.19
N GLN A 75 8.57 -1.22 11.09
CA GLN A 75 8.75 -2.66 10.89
C GLN A 75 8.08 -3.23 9.62
N GLY A 76 7.77 -2.36 8.66
CA GLY A 76 7.32 -2.75 7.33
C GLY A 76 8.48 -3.08 6.41
N SER A 77 8.13 -3.61 5.24
CA SER A 77 9.04 -3.86 4.13
C SER A 77 8.51 -3.21 2.87
N VAL A 78 9.36 -2.45 2.18
CA VAL A 78 9.06 -1.97 0.83
C VAL A 78 9.15 -3.17 -0.12
N VAL A 79 8.05 -3.51 -0.77
CA VAL A 79 8.01 -4.57 -1.79
C VAL A 79 8.63 -4.03 -3.07
N LYS A 80 8.11 -2.90 -3.56
CA LYS A 80 8.57 -2.25 -4.78
C LYS A 80 8.19 -0.76 -4.83
N ASN A 81 8.95 -0.02 -5.61
CA ASN A 81 8.58 1.32 -6.08
C ASN A 81 8.33 1.22 -7.59
N GLU A 82 7.17 1.66 -8.05
CA GLU A 82 6.80 1.64 -9.46
C GLU A 82 6.43 3.06 -9.88
N ALA A 83 7.39 3.77 -10.49
CA ALA A 83 7.27 5.20 -10.78
C ALA A 83 6.95 6.02 -9.50
N ASP A 84 5.79 6.67 -9.46
CA ASP A 84 5.24 7.41 -8.34
C ASP A 84 4.57 6.55 -7.27
N ASN A 85 4.38 5.25 -7.52
CA ASN A 85 3.79 4.34 -6.57
C ASN A 85 4.82 3.74 -5.61
N LEU A 86 4.40 3.53 -4.36
CA LEU A 86 5.10 2.71 -3.37
C LEU A 86 4.15 1.62 -2.84
N LEU A 87 4.60 0.37 -2.95
CA LEU A 87 3.95 -0.78 -2.35
C LEU A 87 4.77 -1.29 -1.17
N ALA A 88 4.16 -1.29 0.02
CA ALA A 88 4.78 -1.79 1.25
C ALA A 88 3.86 -2.80 1.95
N VAL A 89 4.48 -3.70 2.71
CA VAL A 89 3.76 -4.69 3.52
C VAL A 89 4.20 -4.66 4.97
N PHE A 90 3.28 -4.94 5.88
CA PHE A 90 3.48 -4.99 7.32
C PHE A 90 2.85 -6.25 7.89
N ASP A 91 3.41 -6.79 8.98
CA ASP A 91 2.78 -7.88 9.73
C ASP A 91 1.53 -7.44 10.50
N ASP A 92 1.47 -6.16 10.86
CA ASP A 92 0.42 -5.57 11.69
C ASP A 92 -0.23 -4.36 11.01
N ALA A 93 -1.57 -4.34 11.00
CA ALA A 93 -2.32 -3.26 10.37
C ALA A 93 -2.17 -1.91 11.09
N GLN A 94 -1.95 -1.90 12.41
CA GLN A 94 -1.71 -0.66 13.14
C GLN A 94 -0.36 -0.03 12.75
N GLN A 95 0.67 -0.85 12.49
CA GLN A 95 1.97 -0.38 12.01
C GLN A 95 1.85 0.28 10.63
N ALA A 96 1.11 -0.34 9.71
CA ALA A 96 0.85 0.24 8.39
C ALA A 96 0.17 1.61 8.50
N VAL A 97 -0.87 1.74 9.33
CA VAL A 97 -1.58 3.02 9.54
C VAL A 97 -0.67 4.06 10.19
N ARG A 98 0.12 3.69 11.20
CA ARG A 98 1.10 4.61 11.82
C ARG A 98 2.15 5.09 10.82
N ALA A 99 2.66 4.20 9.97
CA ALA A 99 3.58 4.55 8.91
C ALA A 99 2.95 5.55 7.93
N ALA A 100 1.73 5.30 7.49
CA ALA A 100 1.00 6.19 6.58
C ALA A 100 0.83 7.61 7.15
N LEU A 101 0.43 7.73 8.41
CA LEU A 101 0.30 9.02 9.08
C LEU A 101 1.65 9.74 9.22
N ALA A 102 2.71 9.01 9.59
CA ALA A 102 4.06 9.56 9.69
C ALA A 102 4.60 10.02 8.32
N MET A 103 4.26 9.32 7.23
CA MET A 103 4.60 9.74 5.85
C MET A 103 3.94 11.06 5.50
N LEU A 104 2.63 11.21 5.74
CA LEU A 104 1.92 12.46 5.48
C LEU A 104 2.50 13.64 6.28
N GLN A 105 2.78 13.42 7.57
CA GLN A 105 3.39 14.44 8.42
C GLN A 105 4.80 14.84 7.92
N SER A 106 5.60 13.86 7.52
CA SER A 106 6.97 14.09 7.04
C SER A 106 6.98 14.79 5.68
N ALA A 107 6.08 14.41 4.77
CA ALA A 107 5.90 15.06 3.48
C ALA A 107 5.48 16.53 3.62
N ALA A 108 4.53 16.82 4.52
CA ALA A 108 4.13 18.19 4.85
C ALA A 108 5.31 19.01 5.39
N SER A 109 6.09 18.44 6.32
CA SER A 109 7.24 19.10 6.95
C SER A 109 8.43 19.29 6.00
N ALA A 110 8.54 18.45 4.96
CA ALA A 110 9.60 18.52 3.95
C ALA A 110 9.31 19.53 2.82
N SER A 111 8.17 20.22 2.89
CA SER A 111 7.78 21.28 1.95
C SER A 111 8.02 22.66 2.57
N GLY A 112 8.44 23.65 1.76
CA GLY A 112 8.71 25.01 2.25
C GLY A 112 9.71 25.79 1.41
N GLY A 113 9.60 27.12 1.44
CA GLY A 113 10.42 28.00 0.60
C GLY A 113 10.23 27.69 -0.89
N ASN A 114 11.33 27.37 -1.57
CA ASN A 114 11.35 27.00 -2.99
C ASN A 114 11.20 25.49 -3.24
N VAL A 115 10.99 24.69 -2.19
CA VAL A 115 10.91 23.24 -2.29
C VAL A 115 9.45 22.81 -2.53
N PRO A 116 9.12 22.19 -3.67
CA PRO A 116 7.76 21.75 -3.96
C PRO A 116 7.24 20.74 -2.94
N ALA A 117 5.96 20.85 -2.61
CA ALA A 117 5.25 19.88 -1.80
C ALA A 117 5.18 18.53 -2.51
N ILE A 118 5.33 17.45 -1.73
CA ILE A 118 5.09 16.10 -2.17
C ILE A 118 3.70 15.75 -1.66
N VAL A 119 2.79 15.44 -2.58
CA VAL A 119 1.40 15.12 -2.26
C VAL A 119 1.11 13.74 -2.81
N PHE A 120 0.59 12.89 -1.94
CA PHE A 120 0.18 11.52 -2.26
C PHE A 120 -1.01 11.13 -1.41
N SER A 121 -1.69 10.09 -1.84
CA SER A 121 -2.75 9.39 -1.12
C SER A 121 -2.29 7.98 -0.76
N ILE A 122 -2.92 7.37 0.23
CA ILE A 122 -2.57 6.03 0.71
C ILE A 122 -3.83 5.18 0.88
N GLY A 123 -3.81 3.97 0.34
CA GLY A 123 -4.78 2.93 0.61
C GLY A 123 -4.16 1.78 1.40
N ILE A 124 -4.89 1.23 2.37
CA ILE A 124 -4.42 0.11 3.19
C ILE A 124 -5.50 -0.97 3.29
N ASP A 125 -5.09 -2.22 3.05
CA ASP A 125 -5.91 -3.40 3.32
C ASP A 125 -5.13 -4.43 4.15
N PHE A 126 -5.81 -5.44 4.69
CA PHE A 126 -5.22 -6.55 5.44
C PHE A 126 -5.83 -7.88 5.02
N GLY A 127 -5.01 -8.80 4.53
CA GLY A 127 -5.50 -10.08 4.06
C GLY A 127 -4.40 -11.04 3.61
N GLU A 128 -4.83 -12.14 3.01
CA GLU A 128 -3.94 -13.13 2.39
C GLU A 128 -3.34 -12.57 1.10
N VAL A 129 -2.02 -12.68 0.97
CA VAL A 129 -1.26 -12.27 -0.20
C VAL A 129 -0.23 -13.34 -0.57
N LEU A 130 0.11 -13.44 -1.84
CA LEU A 130 1.32 -14.11 -2.31
C LEU A 130 2.45 -13.09 -2.31
N LEU A 131 3.37 -13.22 -1.37
CA LEU A 131 4.50 -12.31 -1.20
C LEU A 131 5.77 -12.93 -1.78
N ILE A 132 6.33 -12.30 -2.80
CA ILE A 132 7.65 -12.60 -3.35
C ILE A 132 8.59 -11.52 -2.81
N GLU A 133 9.33 -11.87 -1.76
CA GLU A 133 10.17 -10.91 -1.03
C GLU A 133 11.05 -10.08 -1.97
N HIS A 134 10.98 -8.75 -1.79
CA HIS A 134 11.72 -7.76 -2.57
C HIS A 134 11.47 -7.78 -4.09
N ALA A 135 10.40 -8.41 -4.56
CA ALA A 135 10.04 -8.47 -5.97
C ALA A 135 8.60 -8.05 -6.23
N ASP A 136 7.63 -8.75 -5.65
CA ASP A 136 6.22 -8.46 -5.93
C ASP A 136 5.28 -8.98 -4.83
N CYS A 137 4.03 -8.52 -4.86
CA CYS A 137 2.98 -8.94 -3.94
C CYS A 137 1.66 -9.00 -4.69
N PHE A 138 0.95 -10.13 -4.59
CA PHE A 138 -0.31 -10.35 -5.28
C PHE A 138 -1.40 -10.76 -4.30
N GLY A 139 -2.64 -10.34 -4.56
CA GLY A 139 -3.79 -10.74 -3.77
C GLY A 139 -4.89 -9.70 -3.81
N ASP A 140 -6.05 -10.07 -3.30
CA ASP A 140 -7.19 -9.14 -3.22
C ASP A 140 -6.87 -7.92 -2.35
N ALA A 141 -6.13 -8.13 -1.25
CA ALA A 141 -5.67 -7.04 -0.39
C ALA A 141 -4.75 -6.04 -1.12
N VAL A 142 -3.94 -6.51 -2.06
CA VAL A 142 -3.11 -5.63 -2.90
C VAL A 142 -4.01 -4.81 -3.83
N ASN A 143 -4.96 -5.46 -4.50
CA ASN A 143 -5.89 -4.79 -5.40
C ASN A 143 -6.73 -3.73 -4.69
N LEU A 144 -7.25 -4.03 -3.50
CA LEU A 144 -8.06 -3.08 -2.72
C LEU A 144 -7.21 -1.93 -2.19
N ALA A 145 -5.99 -2.18 -1.72
CA ALA A 145 -5.08 -1.12 -1.30
C ALA A 145 -4.79 -0.14 -2.45
N TYR A 146 -4.48 -0.63 -3.65
CA TYR A 146 -4.28 0.23 -4.83
C TYR A 146 -5.53 1.04 -5.17
N LYS A 147 -6.69 0.41 -5.27
CA LYS A 147 -7.94 1.15 -5.59
C LYS A 147 -8.27 2.21 -4.55
N LEU A 148 -8.04 1.93 -3.27
CA LEU A 148 -8.22 2.92 -2.23
C LEU A 148 -7.24 4.08 -2.39
N GLY A 149 -5.96 3.81 -2.62
CA GLY A 149 -4.91 4.83 -2.68
C GLY A 149 -4.88 5.65 -3.97
N GLU A 150 -5.13 5.02 -5.12
CA GLU A 150 -4.99 5.61 -6.46
C GLU A 150 -6.33 6.19 -6.97
N ASP A 151 -7.41 5.41 -6.87
CA ASP A 151 -8.67 5.76 -7.53
C ASP A 151 -9.63 6.57 -6.64
N ILE A 152 -9.55 6.41 -5.32
CA ILE A 152 -10.61 6.83 -4.39
C ILE A 152 -10.14 7.91 -3.43
N ALA A 153 -8.98 7.72 -2.79
CA ALA A 153 -8.44 8.65 -1.82
C ALA A 153 -8.12 10.00 -2.47
N ARG A 154 -8.44 11.08 -1.76
CA ARG A 154 -8.02 12.42 -2.18
C ARG A 154 -6.55 12.65 -1.81
N PRO A 155 -5.87 13.60 -2.49
CA PRO A 155 -4.50 13.94 -2.15
C PRO A 155 -4.36 14.29 -0.66
N GLY A 156 -3.49 13.57 0.04
CA GLY A 156 -3.28 13.71 1.49
C GLY A 156 -4.17 12.85 2.39
N GLU A 157 -5.05 12.01 1.83
CA GLU A 157 -5.88 11.09 2.60
C GLU A 157 -5.23 9.72 2.78
N VAL A 158 -5.58 9.06 3.89
CA VAL A 158 -5.35 7.63 4.11
C VAL A 158 -6.71 6.95 4.22
N LEU A 159 -6.97 5.99 3.34
CA LEU A 159 -8.16 5.14 3.38
C LEU A 159 -7.78 3.71 3.78
N VAL A 160 -8.63 3.09 4.60
CA VAL A 160 -8.46 1.71 5.03
C VAL A 160 -9.73 0.91 4.79
N THR A 161 -9.61 -0.39 4.56
CA THR A 161 -10.77 -1.29 4.43
C THR A 161 -11.40 -1.65 5.77
N GLN A 162 -12.57 -2.30 5.72
CA GLN A 162 -13.16 -2.99 6.87
C GLN A 162 -12.19 -3.95 7.57
N ALA A 163 -11.40 -4.72 6.81
CA ALA A 163 -10.50 -5.72 7.38
C ALA A 163 -9.42 -5.08 8.25
N VAL A 164 -8.88 -3.93 7.82
CA VAL A 164 -7.97 -3.12 8.63
C VAL A 164 -8.69 -2.59 9.86
N HIS A 165 -9.85 -1.97 9.70
CA HIS A 165 -10.64 -1.45 10.81
C HIS A 165 -10.93 -2.52 11.89
N ASP A 166 -11.24 -3.75 11.49
CA ASP A 166 -11.47 -4.86 12.41
C ASP A 166 -10.20 -5.30 13.16
N GLN A 167 -9.04 -5.31 12.47
CA GLN A 167 -7.74 -5.51 13.13
C GLN A 167 -7.42 -4.42 14.16
N LEU A 168 -7.78 -3.17 13.86
CA LEU A 168 -7.57 -2.04 14.79
C LEU A 168 -8.44 -2.16 16.04
N ARG A 169 -9.69 -2.64 15.91
CA ARG A 169 -10.62 -2.89 17.03
C ARG A 169 -10.22 -4.06 17.91
N GLY A 170 -9.62 -5.11 17.33
CA GLY A 170 -9.18 -6.31 18.06
C GLY A 170 -7.87 -6.13 18.83
N GLY A 171 -7.07 -5.11 18.52
CA GLY A 171 -5.82 -4.77 19.21
C GLY A 171 -5.98 -3.75 20.34
N THR A 172 -4.88 -3.17 20.82
CA THR A 172 -4.91 -2.10 21.85
C THR A 172 -5.46 -0.75 21.36
N GLY A 173 -6.10 -0.72 20.17
CA GLY A 173 -6.49 0.50 19.47
C GLY A 173 -5.30 1.35 19.01
N LEU A 174 -5.56 2.22 18.03
CA LEU A 174 -4.66 3.32 17.69
C LEU A 174 -5.08 4.54 18.51
N ALA A 175 -4.37 4.82 19.61
CA ALA A 175 -4.61 6.03 20.39
C ALA A 175 -4.44 7.27 19.47
N GLY A 176 -5.43 8.16 19.50
CA GLY A 176 -5.39 9.39 18.71
C GLY A 176 -5.71 9.22 17.22
N VAL A 177 -6.41 8.14 16.82
CA VAL A 177 -6.89 7.96 15.44
C VAL A 177 -8.41 7.75 15.45
N GLN A 178 -9.12 8.49 14.61
CA GLN A 178 -10.53 8.32 14.31
C GLN A 178 -10.69 7.71 12.92
N LEU A 179 -11.66 6.81 12.78
CA LEU A 179 -12.00 6.18 11.51
C LEU A 179 -13.40 6.65 11.11
N GLN A 180 -13.47 7.41 10.02
CA GLN A 180 -14.73 7.89 9.47
C GLN A 180 -15.16 6.99 8.32
N GLU A 181 -16.31 6.34 8.47
CA GLU A 181 -16.85 5.46 7.43
C GLU A 181 -17.18 6.23 6.14
N ALA A 182 -16.82 5.62 5.02
CA ALA A 182 -17.14 6.07 3.68
C ALA A 182 -17.50 4.87 2.80
N THR A 183 -18.59 4.98 2.04
CA THR A 183 -18.93 3.98 1.03
C THR A 183 -18.27 4.35 -0.28
N VAL A 184 -17.51 3.42 -0.85
CA VAL A 184 -16.74 3.63 -2.08
C VAL A 184 -17.10 2.56 -3.12
N SER A 185 -17.00 2.90 -4.40
CA SER A 185 -17.27 1.93 -5.48
C SER A 185 -15.95 1.36 -5.99
N VAL A 186 -15.80 0.04 -5.87
CA VAL A 186 -14.61 -0.70 -6.31
C VAL A 186 -15.05 -1.72 -7.37
N SER A 187 -14.66 -1.50 -8.62
CA SER A 187 -15.06 -2.35 -9.77
C SER A 187 -16.58 -2.59 -9.86
N GLY A 188 -17.38 -1.58 -9.52
CA GLY A 188 -18.85 -1.64 -9.56
C GLY A 188 -19.51 -2.26 -8.32
N LEU A 189 -18.73 -2.67 -7.31
CA LEU A 189 -19.24 -3.15 -6.03
C LEU A 189 -19.08 -2.05 -4.97
N ALA A 190 -20.11 -1.87 -4.15
CA ALA A 190 -20.03 -0.99 -2.98
C ALA A 190 -19.16 -1.67 -1.91
N VAL A 191 -18.07 -1.02 -1.52
CA VAL A 191 -17.15 -1.44 -0.47
C VAL A 191 -17.17 -0.39 0.62
N VAL A 192 -17.20 -0.84 1.88
CA VAL A 192 -17.04 0.05 3.03
C VAL A 192 -15.55 0.29 3.24
N ALA A 193 -15.18 1.56 3.23
CA ALA A 193 -13.84 2.05 3.56
C ALA A 193 -13.93 3.04 4.72
N TYR A 194 -12.79 3.36 5.30
CA TYR A 194 -12.69 4.31 6.40
C TYR A 194 -11.57 5.30 6.12
N THR A 195 -11.87 6.59 6.22
CA THR A 195 -10.84 7.63 6.24
C THR A 195 -10.18 7.65 7.61
N VAL A 196 -8.85 7.59 7.62
CA VAL A 196 -8.05 7.72 8.85
C VAL A 196 -7.82 9.19 9.13
N VAL A 197 -8.36 9.65 10.26
CA VAL A 197 -8.25 11.04 10.70
C VAL A 197 -7.46 11.08 12.01
N PRO A 198 -6.37 11.86 12.11
CA PRO A 198 -5.74 12.11 13.40
C PRO A 198 -6.78 12.72 14.36
N ALA A 199 -6.86 12.21 15.58
CA ALA A 199 -7.69 12.83 16.60
C ALA A 199 -7.17 14.25 16.87
N ALA A 200 -8.08 15.21 17.00
CA ALA A 200 -7.72 16.56 17.43
C ALA A 200 -6.98 16.49 18.79
N PRO A 201 -5.97 17.35 19.00
CA PRO A 201 -5.20 17.41 20.24
C PRO A 201 -6.07 17.76 21.45
#